data_AF-A0A1H8HP60-F1
#
_entry.id   AF-A0A1H8HP60-F1
#
_cell.length_a   1.000
_cell.length_b   1.000
_cell.length_c   1.000
_cell.angle_alpha   90.00
_cell.angle_beta   90.00
_cell.angle_gamma   90.00
#
_symmetry.space_group_name_H-M   'P 1'
#
loop_
_entity.id
_entity.type
_entity.pdbx_description
1 polymer ?
#
loop_
_entity_poly.entity_id
_entity_poly.type
_entity_poly.pdbx_seq_one_letter_code
_entity_poly.pdbx_strand_id
1 'polypeptide(L)'
;MYDDFDDLLGTTAHENTPAPLPIEMDERGMAALMRLSLSQVRTKAREGLFVRSGRGRYDVAESLGRYIEHLRSVASRSGGRPSAVGDADDLRAEKLRLTRAQADKEETRVARERGELVPADAVTREWASLLRDLRNALLAVPSRCGATLGHLTATDIATIDHEIRTALEGVAHGN
;
A
#
# COMPACT_ATOMS: atom_id res chain seq x y z
N MET A 1 -59.88 -25.97 -15.99
CA MET A 1 -59.07 -24.94 -16.67
C MET A 1 -57.83 -24.69 -15.82
N TYR A 2 -56.84 -25.57 -15.94
CA TYR A 2 -55.42 -25.36 -15.64
C TYR A 2 -54.75 -26.73 -15.88
N ASP A 3 -54.52 -27.06 -17.15
CA ASP A 3 -53.77 -28.26 -17.54
C ASP A 3 -53.23 -28.12 -18.98
N ASP A 4 -52.75 -26.92 -19.33
CA ASP A 4 -52.33 -26.58 -20.71
C ASP A 4 -51.04 -25.74 -20.76
N PHE A 5 -50.32 -25.62 -19.63
CA PHE A 5 -49.06 -24.88 -19.57
C PHE A 5 -47.82 -25.77 -19.35
N ASP A 6 -48.00 -27.00 -18.85
CA ASP A 6 -46.89 -27.94 -18.61
C ASP A 6 -46.38 -28.61 -19.90
N ASP A 7 -47.20 -28.67 -20.95
CA ASP A 7 -46.84 -29.30 -22.24
C ASP A 7 -46.09 -28.33 -23.19
N LEU A 8 -46.16 -27.01 -22.94
CA LEU A 8 -45.58 -25.98 -23.82
C LEU A 8 -44.11 -25.67 -23.52
N LEU A 9 -43.67 -25.90 -22.28
CA LEU A 9 -42.29 -25.75 -21.87
C LEU A 9 -41.69 -27.14 -21.77
N GLY A 10 -41.30 -27.76 -22.90
CA GLY A 10 -40.63 -29.07 -23.01
C GLY A 10 -39.45 -29.26 -22.05
N THR A 11 -39.78 -29.35 -20.78
CA THR A 11 -38.93 -29.41 -19.62
C THR A 11 -39.02 -30.86 -19.23
N THR A 12 -38.31 -31.68 -19.99
CA THR A 12 -37.66 -32.82 -19.36
C THR A 12 -36.74 -32.20 -18.31
N ALA A 13 -37.28 -31.96 -17.11
CA ALA A 13 -36.49 -31.76 -15.92
C ALA A 13 -35.68 -33.05 -15.80
N HIS A 14 -34.49 -33.07 -16.41
CA HIS A 14 -33.47 -33.99 -16.00
C HIS A 14 -33.21 -33.60 -14.55
N GLU A 15 -33.88 -34.30 -13.63
CA GLU A 15 -33.46 -34.38 -12.26
C GLU A 15 -32.00 -34.80 -12.31
N ASN A 16 -31.11 -33.80 -12.28
CA ASN A 16 -29.67 -33.98 -12.12
C ASN A 16 -29.46 -34.40 -10.67
N THR A 17 -29.99 -35.56 -10.30
CA THR A 17 -29.54 -36.31 -9.15
C THR A 17 -28.19 -36.87 -9.59
N PRO A 18 -27.05 -36.31 -9.13
CA PRO A 18 -25.76 -36.86 -9.50
C PRO A 18 -25.76 -38.32 -9.05
N ALA A 19 -25.51 -39.24 -10.00
CA ALA A 19 -25.31 -40.64 -9.67
C ALA A 19 -24.30 -40.74 -8.51
N PRO A 20 -24.56 -41.58 -7.50
CA PRO A 20 -23.66 -41.70 -6.35
C PRO A 20 -22.26 -42.00 -6.87
N LEU A 21 -21.27 -41.24 -6.39
CA LEU A 21 -19.89 -41.43 -6.80
C LEU A 21 -19.50 -42.89 -6.54
N PRO A 22 -18.90 -43.59 -7.52
CA PRO A 22 -18.40 -44.93 -7.33
C PRO A 22 -17.48 -44.98 -6.10
N ILE A 23 -17.68 -45.99 -5.25
CA ILE A 23 -16.85 -46.19 -4.05
C ILE A 23 -15.38 -46.38 -4.47
N GLU A 24 -15.17 -47.08 -5.58
CA GLU A 24 -13.84 -47.31 -6.16
C GLU A 24 -13.79 -46.94 -7.64
N MET A 25 -12.66 -46.37 -8.06
CA MET A 25 -12.36 -46.08 -9.47
C MET A 25 -11.03 -46.68 -9.90
N ASP A 26 -10.92 -47.02 -11.18
CA ASP A 26 -9.61 -47.31 -11.77
C ASP A 26 -8.81 -46.03 -12.01
N GLU A 27 -7.55 -46.18 -12.40
CA GLU A 27 -6.66 -45.05 -12.64
C GLU A 27 -7.21 -44.06 -13.69
N ARG A 28 -7.90 -44.55 -14.72
CA ARG A 28 -8.52 -43.72 -15.76
C ARG A 28 -9.71 -42.94 -15.24
N GLY A 29 -10.57 -43.58 -14.44
CA GLY A 29 -11.69 -42.92 -13.77
C GLY A 29 -11.22 -41.83 -12.82
N MET A 30 -10.18 -42.10 -12.02
CA MET A 30 -9.60 -41.11 -11.11
C MET A 30 -8.99 -39.92 -11.87
N ALA A 31 -8.29 -40.17 -12.97
CA ALA A 31 -7.72 -39.13 -13.82
C ALA A 31 -8.80 -38.22 -14.41
N ALA A 32 -9.88 -38.80 -14.92
CA ALA A 32 -11.01 -38.06 -15.48
C ALA A 32 -11.73 -37.24 -14.39
N LEU A 33 -11.99 -37.84 -13.23
CA LEU A 33 -12.66 -37.19 -12.10
C LEU A 33 -11.86 -36.01 -11.55
N MET A 34 -10.55 -36.19 -11.34
CA MET A 34 -9.68 -35.16 -10.76
C MET A 34 -9.13 -34.16 -11.79
N ARG A 35 -9.42 -34.36 -13.07
CA ARG A 35 -8.84 -33.61 -14.20
C ARG A 35 -7.30 -33.59 -14.17
N LEU A 36 -6.71 -34.75 -13.88
CA LEU A 36 -5.26 -34.95 -13.82
C LEU A 36 -4.80 -35.94 -14.90
N SER A 37 -3.53 -35.87 -15.29
CA SER A 37 -2.93 -36.91 -16.11
C SER A 37 -2.75 -38.22 -15.31
N LEU A 38 -2.73 -39.37 -16.01
CA LEU A 38 -2.45 -40.68 -15.40
C LEU A 38 -1.13 -40.69 -14.60
N SER A 39 -0.10 -40.03 -15.13
CA SER A 39 1.18 -39.87 -14.44
C SER A 39 1.05 -39.12 -13.11
N GLN A 40 0.24 -38.06 -13.07
CA GLN A 40 -0.04 -37.32 -11.84
C GLN A 40 -0.84 -38.16 -10.85
N VAL A 41 -1.82 -38.96 -11.30
CA VAL A 41 -2.56 -39.87 -10.42
C VAL A 41 -1.60 -40.85 -9.73
N ARG A 42 -0.69 -41.47 -10.49
CA ARG A 42 0.34 -42.37 -9.93
C ARG A 42 1.25 -41.66 -8.95
N THR A 43 1.65 -40.44 -9.26
CA THR A 43 2.54 -39.65 -8.42
C THR A 43 1.85 -39.26 -7.11
N LYS A 44 0.61 -38.79 -7.17
CA LYS A 44 -0.21 -38.48 -5.99
C LYS A 44 -0.54 -39.71 -5.15
N ALA A 45 -0.67 -40.88 -5.77
CA ALA A 45 -0.75 -42.14 -5.05
C ALA A 45 0.56 -42.50 -4.31
N ARG A 46 1.74 -42.24 -4.91
CA ARG A 46 3.04 -42.43 -4.23
C ARG A 46 3.24 -41.43 -3.09
N GLU A 47 2.73 -40.21 -3.23
CA GLU A 47 2.73 -39.17 -2.20
C GLU A 47 1.71 -39.44 -1.07
N GLY A 48 0.93 -40.52 -1.15
CA GLY A 48 -0.05 -40.91 -0.13
C GLY A 48 -1.37 -40.11 -0.16
N LEU A 49 -1.56 -39.27 -1.19
CA LEU A 49 -2.77 -38.47 -1.38
C LEU A 49 -3.92 -39.28 -1.98
N PHE A 50 -3.63 -40.21 -2.90
CA PHE A 50 -4.63 -41.13 -3.46
C PHE A 50 -4.50 -42.53 -2.84
N VAL A 51 -5.56 -42.97 -2.17
CA VAL A 51 -5.62 -44.23 -1.41
C VAL A 51 -6.02 -45.37 -2.34
N ARG A 52 -5.23 -46.45 -2.32
CA ARG A 52 -5.49 -47.65 -3.13
C ARG A 52 -6.40 -48.61 -2.38
N SER A 53 -7.53 -48.95 -2.99
CA SER A 53 -8.46 -49.99 -2.50
C SER A 53 -8.08 -51.40 -2.96
N GLY A 54 -7.31 -51.51 -4.06
CA GLY A 54 -6.89 -52.78 -4.63
C GLY A 54 -5.91 -52.63 -5.81
N ARG A 55 -5.72 -53.69 -6.60
CA ARG A 55 -4.80 -53.67 -7.76
C ARG A 55 -5.30 -52.71 -8.83
N GLY A 56 -4.70 -51.51 -8.88
CA GLY A 56 -5.04 -50.47 -9.86
C GLY A 56 -6.37 -49.76 -9.58
N ARG A 57 -6.93 -49.92 -8.38
CA ARG A 57 -8.17 -49.27 -7.93
C ARG A 57 -7.89 -48.31 -6.78
N TYR A 58 -8.67 -47.25 -6.71
CA TYR A 58 -8.56 -46.17 -5.74
C TYR A 58 -9.89 -45.95 -5.05
N ASP A 59 -9.84 -45.73 -3.73
CA ASP A 59 -10.98 -45.24 -2.95
C ASP A 59 -11.23 -43.79 -3.32
N VAL A 60 -12.41 -43.49 -3.86
CA VAL A 60 -12.73 -42.18 -4.42
C VAL A 60 -12.93 -41.14 -3.32
N ALA A 61 -13.68 -41.48 -2.27
CA ALA A 61 -14.05 -40.54 -1.23
C ALA A 61 -12.84 -40.10 -0.40
N GLU A 62 -12.03 -41.08 0.01
CA GLU A 62 -10.84 -40.82 0.82
C GLU A 62 -9.76 -40.07 0.02
N SER A 63 -9.53 -40.47 -1.24
CA SER A 63 -8.57 -39.81 -2.13
C SER A 63 -8.95 -38.36 -2.42
N LEU A 64 -10.24 -38.09 -2.65
CA LEU A 64 -10.76 -36.74 -2.89
C LEU A 64 -10.61 -35.86 -1.65
N GLY A 65 -10.98 -36.37 -0.47
CA GLY A 65 -10.85 -35.65 0.79
C GLY A 65 -9.41 -35.23 1.08
N ARG A 66 -8.46 -36.17 0.96
CA ARG A 66 -7.03 -35.90 1.15
C ARG A 66 -6.48 -34.89 0.14
N TYR A 67 -6.90 -34.99 -1.11
CA TYR A 67 -6.43 -34.07 -2.14
C TYR A 67 -6.98 -32.65 -1.94
N ILE A 68 -8.25 -32.50 -1.58
CA ILE A 68 -8.84 -31.19 -1.25
C ILE A 68 -8.11 -30.56 -0.06
N GLU A 69 -7.84 -31.34 0.99
CA GLU A 69 -7.12 -30.82 2.16
C GLU A 69 -5.70 -30.40 1.81
N HIS A 70 -5.00 -31.19 0.99
CA HIS A 70 -3.69 -30.81 0.47
C HIS A 70 -3.73 -29.49 -0.31
N LEU A 71 -4.72 -29.30 -1.19
CA LEU A 71 -4.87 -28.05 -1.95
C LEU A 71 -5.17 -26.85 -1.04
N ARG A 72 -6.01 -27.01 -0.02
CA ARG A 72 -6.28 -25.96 0.99
C ARG A 72 -5.01 -25.59 1.76
N SER A 73 -4.24 -26.60 2.14
CA SER A 73 -2.97 -26.44 2.86
C SER A 73 -1.89 -25.78 2.00
N VAL A 74 -1.85 -26.05 0.70
CA VAL A 74 -0.94 -25.37 -0.24
C VAL A 74 -1.39 -23.93 -0.47
N ALA A 75 -2.70 -23.68 -0.64
CA ALA A 75 -3.25 -22.35 -0.81
C ALA A 75 -3.02 -21.44 0.40
N SER A 76 -3.11 -21.99 1.62
CA SER A 76 -2.83 -21.24 2.86
C SER A 76 -1.35 -20.89 3.02
N ARG A 77 -0.43 -21.74 2.54
CA ARG A 77 1.02 -21.47 2.58
C ARG A 77 1.52 -20.54 1.47
N SER A 78 0.91 -20.54 0.29
CA SER A 78 1.45 -19.87 -0.90
C SER A 78 0.93 -18.45 -1.16
N GLY A 79 0.20 -17.83 -0.23
CA GLY A 79 -0.06 -16.39 -0.27
C GLY A 79 -1.21 -15.93 -1.17
N GLY A 80 -2.38 -16.58 -1.11
CA GLY A 80 -3.56 -16.09 -1.82
C GLY A 80 -4.90 -16.63 -1.32
N ARG A 81 -5.55 -15.87 -0.43
CA ARG A 81 -6.93 -15.98 0.11
C ARG A 81 -7.17 -16.85 1.36
N PRO A 82 -8.17 -16.45 2.16
CA PRO A 82 -8.07 -16.47 3.61
C PRO A 82 -8.89 -17.62 4.19
N SER A 83 -8.30 -18.26 5.19
CA SER A 83 -9.08 -18.87 6.25
C SER A 83 -9.68 -17.73 7.09
N ALA A 84 -10.98 -17.81 7.40
CA ALA A 84 -11.79 -16.85 8.17
C ALA A 84 -12.14 -15.51 7.47
N VAL A 85 -13.44 -15.22 7.42
CA VAL A 85 -14.08 -14.06 6.76
C VAL A 85 -13.76 -12.72 7.46
N GLY A 86 -13.17 -12.72 8.66
CA GLY A 86 -12.75 -11.50 9.39
C GLY A 86 -11.31 -11.05 9.11
N ASP A 87 -10.33 -11.93 9.29
CA ASP A 87 -8.90 -11.57 9.22
C ASP A 87 -8.43 -11.13 7.82
N ALA A 88 -9.15 -11.56 6.79
CA ALA A 88 -8.87 -11.24 5.40
C ALA A 88 -9.01 -9.75 5.07
N ASP A 89 -10.07 -9.16 5.59
CA ASP A 89 -10.43 -7.78 5.31
C ASP A 89 -9.61 -6.83 6.18
N ASP A 90 -9.25 -7.23 7.40
CA ASP A 90 -8.30 -6.51 8.25
C ASP A 90 -6.89 -6.48 7.62
N LEU A 91 -6.41 -7.60 7.09
CA LEU A 91 -5.13 -7.65 6.38
C LEU A 91 -5.13 -6.83 5.08
N ARG A 92 -6.26 -6.76 4.37
CA ARG A 92 -6.41 -5.91 3.19
C ARG A 92 -6.47 -4.43 3.55
N ALA A 93 -7.18 -4.08 4.62
CA ALA A 93 -7.27 -2.71 5.13
C ALA A 93 -5.89 -2.21 5.58
N GLU A 94 -5.14 -3.04 6.30
CA GLU A 94 -3.78 -2.70 6.73
C GLU A 94 -2.81 -2.58 5.55
N LYS A 95 -2.89 -3.46 4.55
CA LYS A 95 -2.10 -3.34 3.32
C LYS A 95 -2.45 -2.08 2.54
N LEU A 96 -3.74 -1.74 2.44
CA LEU A 96 -4.18 -0.51 1.78
C LEU A 96 -3.66 0.73 2.51
N ARG A 97 -3.67 0.72 3.85
CA ARG A 97 -3.10 1.79 4.68
C ARG A 97 -1.60 1.94 4.45
N LEU A 98 -0.87 0.81 4.43
CA LEU A 98 0.57 0.80 4.16
C LEU A 98 0.89 1.34 2.76
N THR A 99 0.16 0.89 1.73
CA THR A 99 0.35 1.35 0.35
C THR A 99 0.07 2.84 0.21
N ARG A 100 -0.96 3.37 0.88
CA ARG A 100 -1.23 4.81 0.92
C ARG A 100 -0.09 5.59 1.56
N ALA A 101 0.35 5.16 2.75
CA ALA A 101 1.48 5.80 3.42
C ALA A 101 2.79 5.74 2.59
N GLN A 102 2.98 4.68 1.81
CA GLN A 102 4.09 4.57 0.87
C GLN A 102 3.93 5.54 -0.30
N ALA A 103 2.73 5.65 -0.89
CA ALA A 103 2.45 6.61 -1.94
C ALA A 103 2.72 8.06 -1.47
N ASP A 104 2.20 8.45 -0.31
CA ASP A 104 2.40 9.79 0.26
C ASP A 104 3.89 10.11 0.48
N LYS A 105 4.66 9.12 0.93
CA LYS A 105 6.12 9.25 1.11
C LYS A 105 6.83 9.45 -0.23
N GLU A 106 6.45 8.70 -1.25
CA GLU A 106 7.02 8.81 -2.59
C GLU A 106 6.65 10.15 -3.24
N GLU A 107 5.41 10.61 -3.10
CA GLU A 107 4.98 11.94 -3.56
C GLU A 107 5.77 13.05 -2.88
N THR A 108 5.94 12.98 -1.55
CA THR A 108 6.77 13.94 -0.81
C THR A 108 8.22 13.92 -1.30
N ARG A 109 8.77 12.74 -1.61
CA ARG A 109 10.14 12.62 -2.15
C ARG A 109 10.24 13.28 -3.52
N VAL A 110 9.30 12.99 -4.42
CA VAL A 110 9.25 13.58 -5.77
C VAL A 110 9.12 15.10 -5.70
N ALA A 111 8.26 15.64 -4.82
CA ALA A 111 8.11 17.08 -4.63
C ALA A 111 9.40 17.74 -4.12
N ARG A 112 10.13 17.08 -3.21
CA ARG A 112 11.47 17.52 -2.78
C ARG A 112 12.49 17.50 -3.92
N GLU A 113 12.53 16.43 -4.71
CA GLU A 113 13.45 16.30 -5.85
C GLU A 113 13.17 17.33 -6.95
N ARG A 114 11.90 17.72 -7.14
CA ARG A 114 11.49 18.81 -8.05
C ARG A 114 11.80 20.20 -7.51
N GLY A 115 12.19 20.32 -6.24
CA GLY A 115 12.47 21.60 -5.59
C GLY A 115 11.20 22.36 -5.15
N GLU A 116 10.03 21.70 -5.11
CA GLU A 116 8.78 22.29 -4.63
C GLU A 116 8.73 22.42 -3.10
N LEU A 117 9.58 21.65 -2.40
CA LEU A 117 9.67 21.64 -0.94
C LEU A 117 11.08 22.04 -0.50
N VAL A 118 11.16 23.12 0.30
CA VAL A 118 12.39 23.58 0.93
C VAL A 118 12.41 23.22 2.42
N PRO A 119 13.55 22.77 2.98
CA PRO A 119 13.64 22.50 4.41
C PRO A 119 13.45 23.79 5.21
N ALA A 120 12.41 23.85 6.05
CA ALA A 120 12.09 25.04 6.84
C ALA A 120 13.29 25.51 7.67
N ASP A 121 13.99 24.59 8.34
CA ASP A 121 15.17 24.95 9.16
C ASP A 121 16.30 25.57 8.33
N ALA A 122 16.49 25.13 7.08
CA ALA A 122 17.49 25.72 6.20
C ALA A 122 17.09 27.14 5.82
N VAL A 123 15.84 27.34 5.39
CA VAL A 123 15.29 28.66 5.07
C VAL A 123 15.41 29.60 6.28
N THR A 124 14.97 29.17 7.47
CA THR A 124 15.06 29.98 8.69
C THR A 124 16.49 30.36 9.04
N ARG A 125 17.46 29.44 8.91
CA ARG A 125 18.88 29.75 9.18
C ARG A 125 19.43 30.79 8.20
N GLU A 126 19.19 30.61 6.91
CA GLU A 126 19.65 31.53 5.87
C GLU A 126 19.03 32.92 6.06
N TRP A 127 17.72 32.99 6.25
CA TRP A 127 17.03 34.26 6.52
C TRP A 127 17.50 34.91 7.82
N ALA A 128 17.69 34.15 8.89
CA ALA A 128 18.24 34.69 10.13
C ALA A 128 19.66 35.23 9.94
N SER A 129 20.47 34.63 9.06
CA SER A 129 21.80 35.14 8.74
C SER A 129 21.73 36.44 7.96
N LEU A 130 20.96 36.45 6.87
CA LEU A 130 20.76 37.63 6.04
C LEU A 130 20.22 38.82 6.85
N LEU A 131 19.26 38.59 7.75
CA LEU A 131 18.69 39.63 8.60
C LEU A 131 19.70 40.14 9.65
N ARG A 132 20.56 39.26 10.20
CA ARG A 132 21.65 39.68 11.10
C ARG A 132 22.65 40.57 10.37
N ASP A 133 23.04 40.18 9.16
CA ASP A 133 23.99 40.95 8.34
C ASP A 133 23.40 42.30 7.93
N LEU A 134 22.14 42.31 7.52
CA LEU A 134 21.40 43.55 7.22
C LEU A 134 21.35 44.48 8.44
N ARG A 135 21.01 43.95 9.62
CA ARG A 135 20.98 44.75 10.87
C ARG A 135 22.34 45.37 11.15
N ASN A 136 23.41 44.59 11.05
CA ASN A 136 24.77 45.08 11.29
C ASN A 136 25.17 46.15 10.25
N ALA A 137 24.81 45.95 8.98
CA ALA A 137 25.09 46.90 7.90
C ALA A 137 24.38 48.25 8.11
N LEU A 138 23.12 48.21 8.57
CA LEU A 138 22.31 49.39 8.91
C LEU A 138 22.85 50.11 10.15
N LEU A 139 23.16 49.41 11.22
CA LEU A 139 23.74 50.00 12.44
C LEU A 139 25.13 50.62 12.22
N ALA A 140 25.83 50.23 11.15
CA ALA A 140 27.09 50.84 10.77
C ALA A 140 26.92 52.13 9.93
N VAL A 141 25.74 52.41 9.38
CA VAL A 141 25.47 53.61 8.54
C VAL A 141 25.85 54.93 9.23
N PRO A 142 25.45 55.21 10.49
CA PRO A 142 25.74 56.50 11.12
C PRO A 142 27.24 56.80 11.17
N SER A 143 28.05 55.79 11.52
CA SER A 143 29.52 55.92 11.57
C SER A 143 30.12 56.22 10.20
N ARG A 144 29.64 55.56 9.13
CA ARG A 144 30.11 55.78 7.75
C ARG A 144 29.72 57.17 7.25
N CYS A 145 28.50 57.62 7.57
CA CYS A 145 28.06 58.98 7.26
C CYS A 145 28.95 60.01 7.95
N GLY A 146 29.23 59.84 9.25
CA GLY A 146 30.14 60.74 9.99
C GLY A 146 31.57 60.75 9.43
N ALA A 147 32.09 59.61 8.99
CA ALA A 147 33.42 59.52 8.39
C ALA A 147 33.50 60.13 6.98
N THR A 148 32.41 60.04 6.19
CA THR A 148 32.40 60.48 4.78
C THR A 148 31.97 61.94 4.63
N LEU A 149 31.07 62.41 5.50
CA LEU A 149 30.44 63.72 5.42
C LEU A 149 30.93 64.59 6.58
N GLY A 150 32.09 65.21 6.41
CA GLY A 150 32.74 66.02 7.46
C GLY A 150 31.99 67.28 7.89
N HIS A 151 30.86 67.63 7.26
CA HIS A 151 29.99 68.73 7.66
C HIS A 151 28.89 68.30 8.65
N LEU A 152 28.68 66.99 8.83
CA LEU A 152 27.71 66.49 9.80
C LEU A 152 28.22 66.71 11.23
N THR A 153 27.34 67.22 12.07
CA THR A 153 27.62 67.38 13.50
C THR A 153 27.38 66.07 14.24
N ALA A 154 27.87 65.98 15.48
CA ALA A 154 27.58 64.84 16.35
C ALA A 154 26.07 64.65 16.57
N THR A 155 25.30 65.74 16.62
CA THR A 155 23.83 65.72 16.74
C THR A 155 23.16 65.13 15.51
N ASP A 156 23.64 65.44 14.30
CA ASP A 156 23.10 64.89 13.05
C ASP A 156 23.33 63.38 12.98
N ILE A 157 24.54 62.92 13.35
CA ILE A 157 24.88 61.49 13.39
C ILE A 157 24.02 60.76 14.41
N ALA A 158 23.79 61.35 15.60
CA ALA A 158 22.94 60.79 16.63
C ALA A 158 21.46 60.68 16.18
N THR A 159 20.96 61.68 15.44
CA THR A 159 19.62 61.64 14.84
C THR A 159 19.50 60.48 13.86
N ILE A 160 20.50 60.27 12.99
CA ILE A 160 20.51 59.15 12.04
C ILE A 160 20.54 57.79 12.76
N ASP A 161 21.38 57.63 13.81
CA ASP A 161 21.41 56.39 14.60
C ASP A 161 20.07 56.12 15.27
N HIS A 162 19.43 57.15 15.83
CA HIS A 162 18.11 57.03 16.46
C HIS A 162 17.05 56.57 15.46
N GLU A 163 16.91 57.24 14.31
CA GLU A 163 15.93 56.89 13.29
C GLU A 163 16.11 55.46 12.76
N ILE A 164 17.37 55.02 12.55
CA ILE A 164 17.65 53.64 12.12
C ILE A 164 17.20 52.63 13.19
N ARG A 165 17.46 52.91 14.46
CA ARG A 165 17.02 52.02 15.56
C ARG A 165 15.52 51.98 15.69
N THR A 166 14.85 53.13 15.64
CA THR A 166 13.39 53.21 15.65
C THR A 166 12.78 52.42 14.49
N ALA A 167 13.34 52.53 13.29
CA ALA A 167 12.89 51.74 12.14
C ALA A 167 13.11 50.22 12.35
N LEU A 168 14.27 49.82 12.88
CA LEU A 168 14.57 48.41 13.17
C LEU A 168 13.65 47.83 14.27
N GLU A 169 13.33 48.62 15.30
CA GLU A 169 12.38 48.26 16.36
C GLU A 169 10.96 48.13 15.81
N GLY A 170 10.53 49.06 14.95
CA GLY A 170 9.23 48.98 14.27
C GLY A 170 9.07 47.69 13.46
N VAL A 171 10.11 47.29 12.71
CA VAL A 171 10.10 46.02 11.96
C VAL A 171 10.11 44.80 12.89
N ALA A 172 10.78 44.88 14.05
CA ALA A 172 10.84 43.76 15.00
C ALA A 172 9.50 43.48 15.69
N HIS A 173 8.67 44.50 15.91
CA HIS A 173 7.38 44.35 16.56
C HIS A 173 6.25 43.90 15.62
N GLY A 174 6.54 43.77 14.32
CA GLY A 174 5.52 43.56 13.29
C GLY A 174 4.74 44.86 13.12
N ASN A 175 4.75 45.39 11.90
CA ASN A 175 4.09 46.66 11.56
C ASN A 175 2.64 46.73 12.05
#